data_AF-A0A7W1IQC7-F1
#
_entry.id   AF-A0A7W1IQC7-F1
#
_cell.length_a   1.000
_cell.length_b   1.000
_cell.length_c   1.000
_cell.angle_alpha   90.00
_cell.angle_beta   90.00
_cell.angle_gamma   90.00
#
_symmetry.space_group_name_H-M   'P 1'
#
loop_
_entity.id
_entity.type
_entity.pdbx_description
1 polymer ?
#
loop_
_entity_poly.entity_id
_entity_poly.type
_entity_poly.pdbx_seq_one_letter_code
_entity_poly.pdbx_strand_id
1 'polypeptide(L)'
;MPYLADPVNKTLIPIENDRFRVGRDHGNDLVLTRRTVSRNQAAIVRRRAVDGDRWVLVNLSQTNPCTIEDEIVVDERALIDGCALSLGGCAYQFLIAVREGKADTSRIENTPDYVRALRAEPMPADLVGNANDPLGVLGMLASSGRTGRLAFLAKDGGSNLAVWYDRGTIIAARTETTRDLEALFDLPMRAFSEFRFVDGPARARTLNEPTSAVLLDLARRSDEVQRRDRRTVSFDRGRSEG
;
A
#
# COMPACT_ATOMS: atom_id res chain seq x y z
N MET A 1 -8.81 -26.27 -8.33
CA MET A 1 -9.47 -25.70 -7.13
C MET A 1 -8.65 -24.49 -6.72
N PRO A 2 -9.26 -23.32 -6.51
CA PRO A 2 -8.50 -22.11 -6.25
C PRO A 2 -8.10 -21.97 -4.78
N TYR A 3 -7.10 -21.13 -4.53
CA TYR A 3 -6.54 -20.84 -3.22
C TYR A 3 -6.26 -19.35 -3.06
N LEU A 4 -6.33 -18.87 -1.81
CA LEU A 4 -5.64 -17.66 -1.38
C LEU A 4 -4.34 -18.05 -0.69
N ALA A 5 -3.22 -17.60 -1.21
CA ALA A 5 -1.95 -17.68 -0.49
C ALA A 5 -1.85 -16.49 0.47
N ASP A 6 -1.63 -16.79 1.74
CA ASP A 6 -1.29 -15.83 2.78
C ASP A 6 0.24 -15.75 2.90
N PRO A 7 0.89 -14.71 2.37
CA PRO A 7 2.34 -14.59 2.44
C PRO A 7 2.84 -14.38 3.88
N VAL A 8 2.00 -13.86 4.77
CA VAL A 8 2.38 -13.59 6.17
C VAL A 8 2.44 -14.89 6.96
N ASN A 9 1.41 -15.72 6.83
CA ASN A 9 1.31 -16.98 7.56
C ASN A 9 1.95 -18.14 6.78
N LYS A 10 2.35 -17.92 5.52
CA LYS A 10 2.85 -18.94 4.58
C LYS A 10 1.86 -20.10 4.43
N THR A 11 0.58 -19.78 4.42
CA THR A 11 -0.51 -20.77 4.32
C THR A 11 -1.25 -20.63 2.99
N LEU A 12 -1.82 -21.75 2.53
CA LEU A 12 -2.78 -21.76 1.43
C LEU A 12 -4.16 -22.00 2.00
N ILE A 13 -5.08 -21.09 1.68
CA ILE A 13 -6.46 -21.13 2.13
C ILE A 13 -7.31 -21.62 0.95
N PRO A 14 -7.90 -22.82 1.02
CA PRO A 14 -8.72 -23.36 -0.05
C PRO A 14 -10.00 -22.54 -0.25
N ILE A 15 -10.35 -22.29 -1.51
CA ILE A 15 -11.64 -21.71 -1.90
C ILE A 15 -12.55 -22.87 -2.31
N GLU A 16 -13.29 -23.40 -1.34
CA GLU A 16 -14.08 -24.63 -1.51
C GLU A 16 -15.44 -24.38 -2.18
N ASN A 17 -15.95 -23.15 -2.08
CA ASN A 17 -17.29 -22.78 -2.52
C ASN A 17 -17.25 -21.81 -3.71
N ASP A 18 -18.30 -21.83 -4.54
CA ASP A 18 -18.49 -20.88 -5.65
C ASP A 18 -18.60 -19.41 -5.17
N ARG A 19 -18.84 -19.20 -3.87
CA ARG A 19 -18.77 -17.90 -3.22
C ARG A 19 -18.00 -18.04 -1.91
N PHE A 20 -16.89 -17.34 -1.81
CA PHE A 20 -16.01 -17.34 -0.65
C PHE A 20 -15.90 -15.93 -0.07
N ARG A 21 -16.47 -15.73 1.11
CA ARG A 21 -16.58 -14.43 1.77
C ARG A 21 -15.39 -14.17 2.67
N VAL A 22 -14.92 -12.94 2.65
CA VAL A 22 -13.81 -12.47 3.47
C VAL A 22 -14.27 -11.26 4.27
N GLY A 23 -13.94 -11.23 5.56
CA GLY A 23 -14.29 -10.10 6.41
C GLY A 23 -13.90 -10.31 7.86
N ARG A 24 -14.14 -9.30 8.69
CA ARG A 24 -13.85 -9.37 10.12
C ARG A 24 -14.94 -10.09 10.91
N ASP A 25 -16.13 -10.20 10.35
CA ASP A 25 -17.21 -10.90 11.04
C ASP A 25 -17.01 -12.42 10.96
N HIS A 26 -17.37 -13.10 12.04
CA HIS A 26 -17.19 -14.55 12.22
C HIS A 26 -17.99 -15.41 11.22
N GLY A 27 -19.00 -14.83 10.55
CA GLY A 27 -19.80 -15.50 9.53
C GLY A 27 -19.16 -15.54 8.13
N ASN A 28 -17.93 -15.06 7.96
CA ASN A 28 -17.18 -15.14 6.70
C ASN A 28 -16.37 -16.45 6.61
N ASP A 29 -16.13 -16.92 5.39
CA ASP A 29 -15.32 -18.12 5.13
C ASP A 29 -13.84 -17.88 5.51
N LEU A 30 -13.33 -16.66 5.29
CA LEU A 30 -12.05 -16.19 5.82
C LEU A 30 -12.26 -15.01 6.76
N VAL A 31 -11.98 -15.26 8.05
CA VAL A 31 -12.09 -14.25 9.11
C VAL A 31 -10.76 -13.52 9.30
N LEU A 32 -10.76 -12.20 9.09
CA LEU A 32 -9.59 -11.34 9.27
C LEU A 32 -9.75 -10.48 10.53
N THR A 33 -8.79 -10.53 11.46
CA THR A 33 -8.90 -9.85 12.76
C THR A 33 -8.52 -8.36 12.73
N ARG A 34 -7.98 -7.86 11.61
CA ARG A 34 -7.52 -6.47 11.50
C ARG A 34 -8.68 -5.47 11.53
N ARG A 35 -8.49 -4.36 12.27
CA ARG A 35 -9.49 -3.28 12.39
C ARG A 35 -9.80 -2.57 11.07
N THR A 36 -8.85 -2.53 10.15
CA THR A 36 -9.00 -1.97 8.80
C THR A 36 -9.88 -2.84 7.89
N VAL A 37 -10.24 -4.05 8.32
CA VAL A 37 -11.12 -4.94 7.57
C VAL A 37 -12.56 -4.74 8.01
N SER A 38 -13.45 -4.50 7.05
CA SER A 38 -14.89 -4.41 7.29
C SER A 38 -15.48 -5.75 7.70
N ARG A 39 -16.63 -5.73 8.39
CA ARG A 39 -17.35 -6.95 8.81
C ARG A 39 -17.56 -7.91 7.63
N ASN A 40 -18.03 -7.39 6.51
CA ASN A 40 -18.08 -8.08 5.22
C ASN A 40 -17.21 -7.27 4.26
N GLN A 41 -15.97 -7.71 4.03
CA GLN A 41 -14.99 -6.94 3.27
C GLN A 41 -15.12 -7.22 1.78
N ALA A 42 -15.14 -8.49 1.41
CA ALA A 42 -15.12 -8.91 0.01
C ALA A 42 -15.77 -10.28 -0.16
N ALA A 43 -16.04 -10.64 -1.41
CA ALA A 43 -16.31 -12.01 -1.79
C ALA A 43 -15.56 -12.37 -3.07
N ILE A 44 -14.99 -13.58 -3.10
CA ILE A 44 -14.46 -14.20 -4.30
C ILE A 44 -15.55 -15.10 -4.85
N VAL A 45 -15.99 -14.84 -6.08
CA VAL A 45 -17.16 -15.48 -6.68
C VAL A 45 -16.78 -16.14 -8.00
N ARG A 46 -17.19 -17.39 -8.18
CA ARG A 46 -17.13 -18.08 -9.47
C ARG A 46 -18.31 -17.60 -10.32
N ARG A 47 -18.02 -16.94 -11.43
CA ARG A 47 -18.97 -16.58 -12.47
C ARG A 47 -18.85 -17.59 -13.59
N ARG A 48 -19.95 -18.26 -13.93
CA ARG A 48 -20.01 -19.06 -15.15
C ARG A 48 -20.03 -18.12 -16.35
N ALA A 49 -19.15 -18.32 -17.32
CA ALA A 49 -19.18 -17.61 -18.59
C ALA A 49 -19.20 -18.62 -19.74
N VAL A 50 -19.58 -18.15 -20.93
CA VAL A 50 -19.72 -18.97 -22.14
C VAL A 50 -18.37 -19.60 -22.54
N ASP A 51 -17.26 -18.91 -22.29
CA ASP A 51 -15.90 -19.34 -22.61
C ASP A 51 -15.18 -20.03 -21.45
N GLY A 52 -15.90 -20.41 -20.39
CA GLY A 52 -15.38 -21.06 -19.19
C GLY A 52 -15.65 -20.30 -17.91
N ASP A 53 -15.49 -20.98 -16.77
CA ASP A 53 -15.69 -20.35 -15.47
C ASP A 53 -14.57 -19.38 -15.14
N ARG A 54 -14.94 -18.19 -14.65
CA ARG A 54 -14.00 -17.17 -14.18
C ARG A 54 -14.24 -16.85 -12.72
N TRP A 55 -13.17 -16.54 -12.00
CA TRP A 55 -13.27 -16.02 -10.65
C TRP A 55 -13.23 -14.50 -10.67
N VAL A 56 -14.03 -13.87 -9.82
CA VAL A 56 -14.06 -12.42 -9.66
C VAL A 56 -13.94 -12.06 -8.19
N LEU A 57 -13.26 -10.97 -7.89
CA LEU A 57 -13.28 -10.33 -6.59
C LEU A 57 -14.38 -9.27 -6.60
N VAL A 58 -15.29 -9.35 -5.63
CA VAL A 58 -16.37 -8.39 -5.40
C VAL A 58 -16.03 -7.62 -4.13
N ASN A 59 -15.91 -6.29 -4.22
CA ASN A 59 -15.72 -5.46 -3.04
C ASN A 59 -17.08 -5.25 -2.35
N LEU A 60 -17.20 -5.67 -1.10
CA LEU A 60 -18.42 -5.50 -0.30
C LEU A 60 -18.30 -4.34 0.71
N SER A 61 -17.09 -3.79 0.88
CA SER A 61 -16.83 -2.69 1.79
C SER A 61 -17.05 -1.34 1.12
N GLN A 62 -17.78 -0.47 1.81
CA GLN A 62 -17.95 0.94 1.45
C GLN A 62 -16.82 1.83 2.00
N THR A 63 -16.07 1.36 2.99
CA THR A 63 -15.10 2.18 3.74
C THR A 63 -13.66 1.90 3.29
N ASN A 64 -13.32 0.63 3.09
CA ASN A 64 -11.96 0.21 2.78
C ASN A 64 -11.98 -0.58 1.47
N PRO A 65 -11.43 -0.04 0.38
CA PRO A 65 -11.51 -0.69 -0.92
C PRO A 65 -10.63 -1.94 -0.98
N CYS A 66 -11.08 -2.92 -1.74
CA CYS A 66 -10.26 -4.05 -2.16
C CYS A 66 -9.42 -3.67 -3.38
N THR A 67 -8.23 -4.23 -3.50
CA THR A 67 -7.35 -3.98 -4.65
C THR A 67 -6.85 -5.28 -5.29
N ILE A 68 -6.67 -5.28 -6.61
CA ILE A 68 -5.96 -6.32 -7.38
C ILE A 68 -4.77 -5.64 -8.03
N GLU A 69 -3.55 -6.13 -7.82
CA GLU A 69 -2.31 -5.51 -8.30
C GLU A 69 -2.25 -3.99 -7.99
N ASP A 70 -2.67 -3.65 -6.76
CA ASP A 70 -2.75 -2.28 -6.25
C ASP A 70 -3.79 -1.35 -6.91
N GLU A 71 -4.60 -1.86 -7.84
CA GLU A 71 -5.73 -1.13 -8.43
C GLU A 71 -7.04 -1.42 -7.69
N ILE A 72 -7.84 -0.38 -7.43
CA ILE A 72 -9.13 -0.51 -6.73
C ILE A 72 -10.12 -1.32 -7.55
N VAL A 73 -10.78 -2.27 -6.89
CA VAL A 73 -11.92 -2.98 -7.45
C VAL A 73 -13.17 -2.11 -7.27
N VAL A 74 -13.69 -1.61 -8.40
CA VAL A 74 -15.02 -0.99 -8.49
C VAL A 74 -16.01 -2.11 -8.78
N ASP A 75 -16.97 -2.31 -7.89
CA ASP A 75 -17.96 -3.40 -7.90
C ASP A 75 -17.36 -4.81 -7.91
N GLU A 76 -16.98 -5.31 -9.10
CA GLU A 76 -16.33 -6.60 -9.29
C GLU A 76 -15.24 -6.56 -10.37
N ARG A 77 -14.19 -7.38 -10.19
CA ARG A 77 -13.10 -7.50 -11.15
C ARG A 77 -12.63 -8.94 -11.29
N ALA A 78 -12.25 -9.33 -12.51
CA ALA A 78 -11.70 -10.65 -12.81
C ALA A 78 -10.40 -10.91 -12.02
N LEU A 79 -10.29 -12.12 -11.47
CA LEU A 79 -9.09 -12.63 -10.84
C LEU A 79 -8.28 -13.44 -11.86
N ILE A 80 -6.98 -13.18 -11.89
CA ILE A 80 -6.01 -13.89 -12.74
C ILE A 80 -5.15 -14.76 -11.82
N ASP A 81 -4.74 -15.94 -12.29
CA ASP A 81 -3.81 -16.79 -11.54
C ASP A 81 -2.52 -16.04 -11.19
N GLY A 82 -2.14 -16.06 -9.92
CA GLY A 82 -0.96 -15.39 -9.40
C GLY A 82 -1.16 -13.91 -9.02
N CYS A 83 -2.34 -13.33 -9.19
CA CYS A 83 -2.52 -11.90 -8.91
C CYS A 83 -2.50 -11.57 -7.41
N ALA A 84 -1.88 -10.46 -7.05
CA ALA A 84 -1.83 -9.91 -5.70
C ALA A 84 -3.14 -9.20 -5.35
N LEU A 85 -3.69 -9.52 -4.19
CA LEU A 85 -4.90 -8.93 -3.64
C LEU A 85 -4.55 -8.15 -2.36
N SER A 86 -5.21 -7.02 -2.15
CA SER A 86 -5.29 -6.41 -0.82
C SER A 86 -6.74 -6.28 -0.38
N LEU A 87 -7.06 -6.92 0.76
CA LEU A 87 -8.39 -7.02 1.34
C LEU A 87 -8.37 -6.26 2.67
N GLY A 88 -8.81 -4.99 2.64
CA GLY A 88 -8.77 -4.12 3.83
C GLY A 88 -7.35 -3.94 4.40
N GLY A 89 -6.33 -3.94 3.54
CA GLY A 89 -4.92 -3.83 3.91
C GLY A 89 -4.21 -5.16 4.21
N CYS A 90 -4.92 -6.29 4.24
CA CYS A 90 -4.31 -7.62 4.29
C CYS A 90 -3.93 -8.09 2.88
N ALA A 91 -2.68 -8.48 2.68
CA ALA A 91 -2.19 -8.97 1.39
C ALA A 91 -2.40 -10.47 1.22
N TYR A 92 -2.83 -10.87 0.03
CA TYR A 92 -3.00 -12.25 -0.40
C TYR A 92 -2.61 -12.40 -1.86
N GLN A 93 -2.43 -13.62 -2.33
CA GLN A 93 -2.31 -13.93 -3.75
C GLN A 93 -3.38 -14.94 -4.16
N PHE A 94 -4.03 -14.73 -5.30
CA PHE A 94 -5.00 -15.68 -5.83
C PHE A 94 -4.35 -16.72 -6.74
N LEU A 95 -4.68 -18.00 -6.56
CA LEU A 95 -4.11 -19.11 -7.34
C LEU A 95 -5.23 -20.04 -7.81
N ILE A 96 -5.22 -20.52 -9.06
CA ILE A 96 -6.29 -21.36 -9.67
C ILE A 96 -5.99 -22.86 -9.56
N ALA A 97 -4.71 -23.25 -9.57
CA ALA A 97 -4.28 -24.62 -9.33
C ALA A 97 -2.82 -24.66 -8.86
N VAL A 98 -2.58 -25.31 -7.74
CA VAL A 98 -1.24 -25.77 -7.35
C VAL A 98 -0.93 -26.99 -8.23
N ARG A 99 0.08 -26.92 -9.10
CA ARG A 99 0.54 -28.12 -9.84
C ARG A 99 0.99 -29.16 -8.81
N GLU A 100 0.55 -30.40 -8.99
CA GLU A 100 0.74 -31.51 -8.05
C GLU A 100 2.22 -31.66 -7.64
N GLY A 101 2.48 -31.65 -6.33
CA GLY A 101 3.77 -31.98 -5.74
C GLY A 101 4.38 -30.83 -4.93
N LYS A 102 3.91 -30.68 -3.68
CA LYS A 102 4.15 -29.56 -2.75
C LYS A 102 3.57 -28.25 -3.24
N ALA A 103 2.78 -27.59 -2.40
CA ALA A 103 2.47 -26.18 -2.53
C ALA A 103 3.75 -25.45 -2.97
N ASP A 104 3.74 -24.88 -4.18
CA ASP A 104 4.86 -24.13 -4.70
C ASP A 104 4.95 -22.82 -3.90
N THR A 105 5.50 -22.96 -2.70
CA THR A 105 5.81 -21.90 -1.75
C THR A 105 6.80 -20.91 -2.34
N SER A 106 7.46 -21.23 -3.46
CA SER A 106 8.27 -20.26 -4.20
C SER A 106 7.45 -19.13 -4.82
N ARG A 107 6.15 -19.35 -5.14
CA ARG A 107 5.23 -18.28 -5.54
C ARG A 107 4.71 -17.45 -4.36
N ILE A 108 4.71 -18.02 -3.15
CA ILE A 108 4.32 -17.34 -1.90
C ILE A 108 5.35 -16.27 -1.50
N GLU A 109 6.54 -16.26 -2.12
CA GLU A 109 7.57 -15.26 -1.84
C GLU A 109 7.22 -13.85 -2.32
N ASN A 110 6.20 -13.64 -3.16
CA ASN A 110 5.80 -12.29 -3.56
C ASN A 110 4.86 -11.64 -2.54
N THR A 111 5.40 -11.31 -1.36
CA THR A 111 4.88 -10.19 -0.55
C THR A 111 4.69 -9.00 -1.51
N PRO A 112 3.46 -8.47 -1.70
CA PRO A 112 3.24 -7.35 -2.61
C PRO A 112 4.20 -6.21 -2.27
N ASP A 113 4.80 -5.57 -3.27
CA ASP A 113 5.86 -4.59 -3.08
C ASP A 113 5.51 -3.50 -2.06
N TYR A 114 4.24 -3.05 -2.08
CA TYR A 114 3.70 -2.13 -1.08
C TYR A 114 3.81 -2.67 0.36
N VAL A 115 3.52 -3.95 0.60
CA VAL A 115 3.65 -4.59 1.93
C VAL A 115 5.13 -4.76 2.32
N ARG A 116 6.02 -5.08 1.38
CA ARG A 116 7.47 -5.12 1.65
C ARG A 116 7.99 -3.75 2.09
N ALA A 117 7.58 -2.69 1.39
CA ALA A 117 7.93 -1.32 1.76
C ALA A 117 7.32 -0.90 3.09
N LEU A 118 6.07 -1.27 3.37
CA LEU A 118 5.44 -1.03 4.67
C LEU A 118 6.14 -1.73 5.83
N ARG A 119 6.81 -2.86 5.58
CA ARG A 119 7.52 -3.66 6.58
C ARG A 119 9.03 -3.39 6.66
N ALA A 120 9.55 -2.46 5.86
CA ALA A 120 11.00 -2.20 5.76
C ALA A 120 11.81 -3.46 5.41
N GLU A 121 11.22 -4.42 4.69
CA GLU A 121 11.95 -5.60 4.22
C GLU A 121 13.00 -5.18 3.17
N PRO A 122 14.19 -5.79 3.15
CA PRO A 122 15.25 -5.40 2.23
C PRO A 122 14.84 -5.65 0.79
N MET A 123 14.35 -4.62 0.14
CA MET A 123 14.04 -4.63 -1.28
C MET A 123 15.30 -4.28 -2.08
N PRO A 124 15.55 -4.91 -3.25
CA PRO A 124 16.50 -4.37 -4.22
C PRO A 124 16.08 -2.94 -4.55
N ALA A 125 16.98 -1.98 -4.38
CA ALA A 125 16.72 -0.57 -4.58
C ALA A 125 17.77 0.03 -5.50
N ASP A 126 17.32 0.69 -6.55
CA ASP A 126 18.16 1.38 -7.53
C ASP A 126 18.67 2.71 -7.00
N LEU A 127 18.02 3.24 -5.96
CA LEU A 127 18.52 4.39 -5.20
C LEU A 127 18.17 4.24 -3.73
N VAL A 128 19.16 4.45 -2.87
CA VAL A 128 19.01 4.43 -1.41
C VAL A 128 19.68 5.66 -0.85
N GLY A 129 19.10 6.26 0.18
CA GLY A 129 19.71 7.38 0.85
C GLY A 129 19.02 7.79 2.14
N ASN A 130 19.54 8.84 2.76
CA ASN A 130 19.01 9.37 3.99
C ASN A 130 17.73 10.19 3.72
N ALA A 131 16.71 10.02 4.56
CA ALA A 131 15.43 10.72 4.46
C ALA A 131 15.26 11.90 5.45
N ASN A 132 16.34 12.58 5.83
CA ASN A 132 16.30 13.78 6.67
C ASN A 132 15.63 14.97 5.97
N ASP A 133 15.61 14.99 4.63
CA ASP A 133 14.82 15.91 3.82
C ASP A 133 13.91 15.13 2.85
N PRO A 134 12.76 14.61 3.34
CA PRO A 134 11.85 13.83 2.51
C PRO A 134 11.29 14.63 1.33
N LEU A 135 11.10 15.94 1.50
CA LEU A 135 10.58 16.82 0.45
C LEU A 135 11.61 16.99 -0.66
N GLY A 136 12.88 17.19 -0.31
CA GLY A 136 13.99 17.22 -1.26
C GLY A 136 14.10 15.92 -2.06
N VAL A 137 13.91 14.76 -1.42
CA VAL A 137 13.87 13.45 -2.10
C VAL A 137 12.72 13.37 -3.10
N LEU A 138 11.52 13.83 -2.71
CA LEU A 138 10.37 13.85 -3.62
C LEU A 138 10.62 14.73 -4.86
N GLY A 139 11.20 15.92 -4.64
CA GLY A 139 11.53 16.86 -5.72
C GLY A 139 12.65 16.36 -6.63
N MET A 140 13.66 15.70 -6.07
CA MET A 140 14.73 15.04 -6.81
C MET A 140 14.16 13.97 -7.76
N LEU A 141 13.29 13.09 -7.26
CA LEU A 141 12.68 12.04 -8.10
C LEU A 141 11.73 12.62 -9.13
N ALA A 142 10.99 13.67 -8.79
CA ALA A 142 10.15 14.38 -9.76
C ALA A 142 10.98 14.96 -10.92
N SER A 143 12.17 15.50 -10.62
CA SER A 143 13.07 16.07 -11.63
C SER A 143 13.82 15.01 -12.44
N SER A 144 13.97 13.80 -11.90
CA SER A 144 14.71 12.71 -12.55
C SER A 144 13.97 12.07 -13.74
N GLY A 145 12.65 12.29 -13.86
CA GLY A 145 11.83 11.65 -14.89
C GLY A 145 11.70 10.13 -14.74
N ARG A 146 12.05 9.55 -13.57
CA ARG A 146 11.97 8.10 -13.34
C ARG A 146 10.53 7.65 -13.10
N THR A 147 10.27 6.41 -13.48
CA THR A 147 9.04 5.68 -13.18
C THR A 147 9.37 4.58 -12.20
N GLY A 148 8.60 4.48 -11.14
CA GLY A 148 8.89 3.50 -10.09
C GLY A 148 8.29 3.91 -8.76
N ARG A 149 8.90 3.41 -7.70
CA ARG A 149 8.33 3.48 -6.37
C ARG A 149 9.37 3.89 -5.35
N LEU A 150 9.02 4.93 -4.61
CA LEU A 150 9.73 5.41 -3.44
C LEU A 150 9.10 4.83 -2.18
N ALA A 151 9.92 4.42 -1.23
CA ALA A 151 9.53 4.08 0.13
C ALA A 151 10.33 4.93 1.11
N PHE A 152 9.66 5.57 2.06
CA PHE A 152 10.29 6.19 3.23
C PHE A 152 10.11 5.30 4.45
N LEU A 153 11.22 5.00 5.12
CA LEU A 153 11.25 4.16 6.31
C LEU A 153 11.18 5.04 7.57
N ALA A 154 10.19 4.81 8.42
CA ALA A 154 10.01 5.59 9.64
C ALA A 154 11.11 5.27 10.68
N LYS A 155 11.60 6.28 11.41
CA LYS A 155 12.64 6.11 12.46
C LYS A 155 12.16 5.30 13.67
N ASP A 156 10.87 5.36 13.97
CA ASP A 156 10.25 4.85 15.20
C ASP A 156 9.50 3.52 15.01
N GLY A 157 9.69 2.86 13.85
CA GLY A 157 8.90 1.67 13.49
C GLY A 157 7.43 1.99 13.16
N GLY A 158 7.09 3.26 12.97
CA GLY A 158 5.80 3.69 12.44
C GLY A 158 5.57 3.23 10.99
N SER A 159 4.34 3.40 10.51
CA SER A 159 3.96 2.99 9.15
C SER A 159 4.83 3.68 8.09
N ASN A 160 5.49 2.91 7.23
CA ASN A 160 6.26 3.50 6.14
C ASN A 160 5.34 4.19 5.12
N LEU A 161 5.89 5.13 4.35
CA LEU A 161 5.18 5.81 3.28
C LEU A 161 5.70 5.31 1.94
N ALA A 162 4.80 4.86 1.07
CA ALA A 162 5.11 4.55 -0.31
C ALA A 162 4.57 5.64 -1.24
N VAL A 163 5.37 6.04 -2.23
CA VAL A 163 4.99 7.04 -3.25
C VAL A 163 5.35 6.47 -4.62
N TRP A 164 4.43 6.58 -5.57
CA TRP A 164 4.62 6.09 -6.94
C TRP A 164 4.80 7.23 -7.92
N TYR A 165 5.74 7.01 -8.84
CA TYR A 165 6.10 7.92 -9.89
C TYR A 165 5.82 7.31 -11.26
N ASP A 166 5.26 8.11 -12.16
CA ASP A 166 5.28 7.89 -13.60
C ASP A 166 6.00 9.06 -14.29
N ARG A 167 7.19 8.80 -14.82
CA ARG A 167 8.04 9.78 -15.50
C ARG A 167 8.22 11.07 -14.70
N GLY A 168 8.54 10.93 -13.41
CA GLY A 168 8.69 12.06 -12.49
C GLY A 168 7.37 12.64 -11.97
N THR A 169 6.22 12.17 -12.43
CA THR A 169 4.91 12.59 -11.90
C THR A 169 4.52 11.70 -10.74
N ILE A 170 4.25 12.28 -9.57
CA ILE A 170 3.62 11.56 -8.46
C ILE A 170 2.20 11.18 -8.86
N ILE A 171 1.92 9.88 -8.91
CA ILE A 171 0.65 9.33 -9.38
C ILE A 171 -0.16 8.64 -8.27
N ALA A 172 0.48 8.28 -7.16
CA ALA A 172 -0.16 7.70 -5.99
C ALA A 172 0.74 7.83 -4.77
N ALA A 173 0.15 7.81 -3.57
CA ALA A 173 0.89 7.67 -2.32
C ALA A 173 0.09 6.86 -1.32
N ARG A 174 0.74 6.21 -0.35
CA ARG A 174 0.06 5.32 0.58
C ARG A 174 0.85 5.04 1.84
N THR A 175 0.16 5.03 2.97
CA THR A 175 0.62 4.44 4.24
C THR A 175 -0.18 3.17 4.56
N GLU A 176 -0.05 2.63 5.77
CA GLU A 176 -0.93 1.55 6.24
C GLU A 176 -2.41 1.96 6.31
N THR A 177 -2.69 3.25 6.56
CA THR A 177 -4.04 3.73 6.90
C THR A 177 -4.57 4.80 5.96
N THR A 178 -3.71 5.56 5.31
CA THR A 178 -4.06 6.74 4.49
C THR A 178 -3.60 6.56 3.05
N ARG A 179 -4.18 7.35 2.12
CA ARG A 179 -3.88 7.29 0.68
C ARG A 179 -3.71 8.69 0.09
N ASP A 180 -3.00 8.73 -1.04
CA ASP A 180 -2.81 9.90 -1.90
C ASP A 180 -2.36 11.13 -1.10
N LEU A 181 -3.06 12.27 -1.25
CA LEU A 181 -2.69 13.49 -0.54
C LEU A 181 -2.65 13.31 0.97
N GLU A 182 -3.58 12.55 1.55
CA GLU A 182 -3.61 12.31 2.99
C GLU A 182 -2.36 11.56 3.46
N ALA A 183 -1.92 10.55 2.69
CA ALA A 183 -0.67 9.84 2.96
C ALA A 183 0.56 10.74 2.82
N LEU A 184 0.55 11.68 1.87
CA LEU A 184 1.64 12.64 1.71
C LEU A 184 1.66 13.70 2.82
N PHE A 185 0.50 14.09 3.35
CA PHE A 185 0.43 15.06 4.45
C PHE A 185 0.96 14.54 5.78
N ASP A 186 1.24 13.24 5.88
CA ASP A 186 1.95 12.66 7.00
C ASP A 186 3.47 12.96 6.95
N LEU A 187 4.03 13.34 5.79
CA LEU A 187 5.47 13.61 5.62
C LEU A 187 6.01 14.68 6.58
N PRO A 188 5.41 15.87 6.69
CA PRO A 188 5.92 16.94 7.55
C PRO A 188 5.89 16.60 9.04
N MET A 189 5.04 15.66 9.44
CA MET A 189 4.79 15.32 10.84
C MET A 189 5.62 14.10 11.31
N ARG A 190 6.42 13.50 10.43
CA ARG A 190 7.11 12.23 10.69
C ARG A 190 8.59 12.30 10.41
N ALA A 191 9.35 11.57 11.22
CA ALA A 191 10.78 11.42 11.04
C ALA A 191 11.09 10.11 10.30
N PHE A 192 11.77 10.23 9.16
CA PHE A 192 12.20 9.08 8.36
C PHE A 192 13.72 8.88 8.47
N SER A 193 14.18 7.64 8.54
CA SER A 193 15.60 7.29 8.61
C SER A 193 16.21 7.24 7.23
N GLU A 194 15.51 6.59 6.31
CA GLU A 194 16.03 6.17 5.02
C GLU A 194 14.92 6.24 3.98
N PHE A 195 15.29 6.46 2.72
CA PHE A 195 14.42 6.23 1.59
C PHE A 195 15.02 5.17 0.67
N ARG A 196 14.14 4.47 -0.05
CA ARG A 196 14.50 3.50 -1.09
C ARG A 196 13.63 3.72 -2.31
N PHE A 197 14.25 3.81 -3.48
CA PHE A 197 13.55 3.88 -4.75
C PHE A 197 13.88 2.65 -5.61
N VAL A 198 12.86 2.13 -6.27
CA VAL A 198 12.95 1.00 -7.20
C VAL A 198 12.30 1.42 -8.51
N ASP A 199 13.03 1.31 -9.62
CA ASP A 199 12.45 1.47 -10.95
C ASP A 199 11.40 0.37 -11.18
N GLY A 200 10.33 0.73 -11.86
CA GLY A 200 9.26 -0.22 -12.10
C GLY A 200 8.23 0.31 -13.09
N PRO A 201 7.25 -0.52 -13.46
CA PRO A 201 6.19 -0.09 -14.34
C PRO A 201 5.35 1.01 -13.68
N ALA A 202 4.84 1.93 -14.51
CA ALA A 202 3.86 2.91 -14.08
C ALA A 202 2.60 2.17 -13.59
N ARG A 203 2.02 2.66 -12.52
CA ARG A 203 0.76 2.13 -11.96
C ARG A 203 -0.41 3.00 -12.35
N ALA A 204 -1.63 2.50 -12.10
CA ALA A 204 -2.83 3.32 -12.22
C ALA A 204 -2.70 4.57 -11.34
N ARG A 205 -2.98 5.73 -11.94
CA ARG A 205 -2.96 7.02 -11.27
C ARG A 205 -4.18 7.14 -10.37
N THR A 206 -3.96 7.40 -9.09
CA THR A 206 -5.01 7.68 -8.09
C THR A 206 -4.96 9.12 -7.59
N LEU A 207 -3.80 9.77 -7.70
CA LEU A 207 -3.60 11.17 -7.35
C LEU A 207 -3.65 12.05 -8.61
N ASN A 208 -4.63 12.94 -8.68
CA ASN A 208 -4.92 13.74 -9.88
C ASN A 208 -4.18 15.08 -9.89
N GLU A 209 -3.71 15.52 -8.74
CA GLU A 209 -3.01 16.78 -8.56
C GLU A 209 -1.67 16.77 -9.33
N PRO A 210 -1.29 17.89 -9.95
CA PRO A 210 0.03 17.99 -10.57
C PRO A 210 1.11 17.95 -9.49
N THR A 211 2.23 17.28 -9.77
CA THR A 211 3.32 17.09 -8.82
C THR A 211 3.85 18.41 -8.25
N SER A 212 3.90 19.48 -9.04
CA SER A 212 4.28 20.81 -8.56
C SER A 212 3.35 21.35 -7.48
N ALA A 213 2.03 21.16 -7.61
CA ALA A 213 1.06 21.60 -6.61
C ALA A 213 1.19 20.77 -5.32
N VAL A 214 1.39 19.46 -5.45
CA VAL A 214 1.64 18.56 -4.32
C VAL A 214 2.88 19.00 -3.54
N LEU A 215 4.01 19.19 -4.23
CA LEU A 215 5.27 19.61 -3.61
C LEU A 215 5.14 20.98 -2.95
N LEU A 216 4.41 21.92 -3.56
CA LEU A 216 4.18 23.25 -2.99
C LEU A 216 3.36 23.18 -1.69
N ASP A 217 2.28 22.40 -1.64
CA ASP A 217 1.49 22.28 -0.40
C ASP A 217 2.26 21.53 0.70
N LEU A 218 3.06 20.52 0.34
CA LEU A 218 3.95 19.84 1.29
C LEU A 218 5.03 20.77 1.85
N ALA A 219 5.64 21.62 1.01
CA ALA A 219 6.59 22.64 1.44
C ALA A 219 5.95 23.61 2.43
N ARG A 220 4.75 24.11 2.09
CA ARG A 220 3.99 25.03 2.94
C ARG A 220 3.69 24.41 4.32
N ARG A 221 3.24 23.15 4.35
CA ARG A 221 2.95 22.43 5.60
C ARG A 221 4.21 22.16 6.42
N SER A 222 5.31 21.80 5.77
CA SER A 222 6.61 21.59 6.45
C SER A 222 7.11 22.85 7.14
N ASP A 223 7.02 24.01 6.47
CA ASP A 223 7.36 25.30 7.06
C ASP A 223 6.41 25.66 8.23
N GLU A 224 5.12 25.35 8.12
CA GLU A 224 4.16 25.57 9.21
C GLU A 224 4.51 24.76 10.48
N VAL A 225 4.88 23.49 10.33
CA VAL A 225 5.31 22.63 11.45
C VAL A 225 6.58 23.18 12.08
N GLN A 226 7.59 23.51 11.28
CA GLN A 226 8.86 24.07 11.77
C GLN A 226 8.66 25.41 12.51
N ARG A 227 7.74 26.26 12.06
CA ARG A 227 7.39 27.52 12.73
C ARG A 227 6.73 27.29 14.09
N ARG A 228 5.87 26.26 14.23
CA ARG A 228 5.23 25.92 15.50
C ARG A 228 6.27 25.44 16.52
N ASP A 229 7.19 24.57 16.12
CA ASP A 229 8.24 24.06 17.01
C ASP A 229 9.15 25.18 17.53
N ARG A 230 9.54 26.13 16.67
CA ARG A 230 10.37 27.28 17.07
C ARG A 230 9.68 28.19 18.09
N ARG A 231 8.36 28.39 17.98
CA ARG A 231 7.59 29.21 18.93
C ARG A 231 7.50 28.53 20.30
N THR A 232 7.29 27.22 20.35
CA THR A 232 7.22 26.45 21.60
C THR A 232 8.55 26.52 22.38
N VAL A 233 9.69 26.37 21.69
CA VAL A 233 11.02 26.45 22.32
C VAL A 233 11.36 27.87 22.82
N SER A 234 10.88 28.91 22.12
CA SER A 234 11.09 30.29 22.55
C SER A 234 10.30 30.68 23.80
N PHE A 235 9.16 30.02 24.06
CA PHE A 235 8.31 30.29 25.22
C PHE A 235 8.85 29.64 26.50
N ASP A 236 9.53 28.50 26.38
CA ASP A 236 10.05 27.73 27.52
C ASP A 236 11.34 28.33 28.12
N ARG A 237 12.17 28.99 27.27
CA ARG A 237 13.33 29.77 27.74
C ARG A 237 12.95 31.05 28.50
N GLY A 238 11.74 31.58 28.29
CA GLY A 238 11.28 32.79 28.97
C GLY A 238 10.74 32.56 30.39
N ARG A 239 10.56 31.30 30.82
CA ARG A 239 10.02 30.93 32.14
C ARG A 239 11.06 30.41 33.13
N SER A 240 12.31 30.19 32.69
CA SER A 240 13.39 29.64 33.51
C SER A 240 14.33 30.71 34.08
N GLU A 241 14.10 31.99 33.80
CA GLU A 241 14.88 33.13 34.32
C GLU A 241 14.01 34.12 35.16
N GLY A 242 12.92 33.64 35.78
CA GLY A 242 12.04 34.44 36.65
C GLY A 242 12.01 33.94 38.08
#